data_AF-A0AAW8RAG2-F1
#
_entry.id   AF-A0AAW8RAG2-F1
#
_cell.length_a   1.000
_cell.length_b   1.000
_cell.length_c   1.000
_cell.angle_alpha   90.00
_cell.angle_beta   90.00
_cell.angle_gamma   90.00
#
_symmetry.space_group_name_H-M   'P 1'
#
loop_
_entity.id
_entity.type
_entity.pdbx_description
1 polymer ?
#
loop_
_entity_poly.entity_id
_entity_poly.type
_entity_poly.pdbx_seq_one_letter_code
_entity_poly.pdbx_strand_id
1 'polypeptide(L)'
;MKNKKLILGVILLIVALVMIVFGIKYMSDQNKDETASTNDESSLTSDSAETSESKEEKVDFSKLALPQLSNEVAENETELEIVTSMGSIKVKLFPELAPKAVENFVKHSKDGYYNGTPFHRVINEFMIQGGDPQGNGTGGESIWGKPFGVEKTPELYHIRGALAMAKTNDPISIGSQFYIVQNDQDQSSQVSADDMPEKIVEAYKKGGTPFLDGQYTVFGQVIEGMDIVDKIAALPVGANDKPNEEVTVQQINVIKEAK
;
A
#
# COMPACT_ATOMS: atom_id res chain seq x y z
N MET A 1 15.90 -33.28 14.01
CA MET A 1 15.26 -33.16 12.68
C MET A 1 13.87 -33.80 12.55
N LYS A 2 13.43 -34.72 13.43
CA LYS A 2 12.09 -35.35 13.31
C LYS A 2 10.90 -34.45 13.68
N ASN A 3 11.08 -33.42 14.52
CA ASN A 3 9.96 -32.62 15.04
C ASN A 3 9.50 -31.49 14.10
N LYS A 4 10.39 -30.97 13.22
CA LYS A 4 10.03 -29.91 12.27
C LYS A 4 9.08 -30.38 11.16
N LYS A 5 9.20 -31.65 10.73
CA LYS A 5 8.30 -32.24 9.72
C LYS A 5 6.90 -32.52 10.27
N LEU A 6 6.79 -32.85 11.56
CA LEU A 6 5.49 -33.08 12.21
C LEU A 6 4.74 -31.76 12.41
N ILE A 7 5.43 -30.69 12.82
CA ILE A 7 4.82 -29.36 13.02
C ILE A 7 4.34 -28.77 11.69
N LEU A 8 5.12 -28.90 10.61
CA LEU A 8 4.72 -28.41 9.29
C LEU A 8 3.52 -29.19 8.72
N GLY A 9 3.46 -30.51 8.95
CA GLY A 9 2.33 -31.34 8.56
C GLY A 9 1.04 -31.00 9.30
N VAL A 10 1.12 -30.65 10.60
CA VAL A 10 -0.04 -30.25 11.40
C VAL A 10 -0.55 -28.86 11.00
N ILE A 11 0.34 -27.91 10.69
CA ILE A 11 -0.04 -26.56 10.22
C ILE A 11 -0.75 -26.66 8.86
N LEU A 12 -0.23 -27.45 7.92
CA LEU A 12 -0.88 -27.67 6.61
C LEU A 12 -2.27 -28.32 6.74
N LEU A 13 -2.43 -29.27 7.67
CA LEU A 13 -3.72 -29.92 7.92
C LEU A 13 -4.77 -28.94 8.51
N ILE A 14 -4.34 -28.05 9.41
CA ILE A 14 -5.20 -27.02 10.01
C ILE A 14 -5.63 -25.99 8.96
N VAL A 15 -4.71 -25.53 8.10
CA VAL A 15 -5.04 -24.60 7.01
C VAL A 15 -6.02 -25.22 6.01
N ALA A 16 -5.83 -26.50 5.65
CA ALA A 16 -6.74 -27.22 4.76
C ALA A 16 -8.15 -27.38 5.36
N LEU A 17 -8.27 -27.67 6.67
CA LEU A 17 -9.55 -27.79 7.35
C LEU A 17 -10.28 -26.44 7.46
N VAL A 18 -9.56 -25.34 7.71
CA VAL A 18 -10.15 -23.99 7.75
C VAL A 18 -10.71 -23.60 6.38
N MET A 19 -10.01 -23.92 5.28
CA MET A 19 -10.47 -23.65 3.91
C MET A 19 -11.72 -24.45 3.54
N ILE A 20 -11.84 -25.71 4.00
CA ILE A 20 -13.05 -26.53 3.75
C ILE A 20 -14.24 -25.97 4.54
N VAL A 21 -14.06 -25.59 5.80
CA VAL A 21 -15.14 -25.02 6.64
C VAL A 21 -15.60 -23.66 6.10
N PHE A 22 -14.68 -22.79 5.67
CA PHE A 22 -15.03 -21.52 5.02
C PHE A 22 -15.65 -21.74 3.64
N GLY A 23 -15.19 -22.72 2.86
CA GLY A 23 -15.78 -23.07 1.56
C GLY A 23 -17.23 -23.54 1.67
N ILE A 24 -17.55 -24.40 2.66
CA ILE A 24 -18.93 -24.85 2.91
C ILE A 24 -19.81 -23.67 3.38
N LYS A 25 -19.29 -22.76 4.21
CA LYS A 25 -20.02 -21.55 4.62
C LYS A 25 -20.29 -20.62 3.45
N TYR A 26 -19.30 -20.43 2.57
CA TYR A 26 -19.42 -19.60 1.37
C TYR A 26 -20.42 -20.19 0.36
N MET A 27 -20.50 -21.53 0.28
CA MET A 27 -21.43 -22.23 -0.60
C MET A 27 -22.87 -22.30 -0.03
N SER A 28 -23.06 -22.10 1.28
CA SER A 28 -24.38 -22.00 1.90
C SER A 28 -25.02 -20.62 1.78
N ASP A 29 -24.24 -19.56 1.57
CA ASP A 29 -24.72 -18.16 1.48
C ASP A 29 -25.17 -17.74 0.07
N GLN A 30 -24.84 -18.52 -0.96
CA GLN A 30 -25.26 -18.26 -2.36
C GLN A 30 -26.68 -18.75 -2.70
N ASN A 31 -27.45 -19.26 -1.73
CA ASN A 31 -28.72 -19.92 -2.01
C ASN A 31 -29.90 -19.48 -1.11
N LYS A 32 -29.97 -18.17 -0.81
CA LYS A 32 -31.17 -17.55 -0.24
C LYS A 32 -31.33 -16.12 -0.76
N ASP A 33 -32.19 -15.96 -1.77
CA ASP A 33 -33.32 -15.03 -1.73
C ASP A 33 -34.12 -15.14 -3.04
N GLU A 34 -35.16 -15.98 -3.01
CA GLU A 34 -36.32 -15.88 -3.90
C GLU A 34 -37.49 -15.34 -3.08
N THR A 35 -38.07 -14.22 -3.48
CA THR A 35 -39.49 -13.92 -3.21
C THR A 35 -40.06 -13.09 -4.37
N ALA A 36 -41.28 -13.45 -4.77
CA ALA A 36 -41.85 -13.29 -6.09
C ALA A 36 -42.74 -12.03 -6.31
N SER A 37 -42.93 -11.72 -7.61
CA SER A 37 -44.04 -11.01 -8.30
C SER A 37 -44.20 -9.49 -8.06
N THR A 38 -44.51 -8.63 -9.05
CA THR A 38 -45.37 -8.81 -10.23
C THR A 38 -45.12 -7.70 -11.29
N ASN A 39 -45.25 -8.08 -12.57
CA ASN A 39 -45.55 -7.37 -13.83
C ASN A 39 -45.65 -5.84 -13.89
N ASP A 40 -44.96 -5.23 -14.88
CA ASP A 40 -45.65 -4.48 -15.94
C ASP A 40 -44.79 -4.31 -17.21
N GLU A 41 -45.48 -4.28 -18.34
CA GLU A 41 -45.04 -4.39 -19.74
C GLU A 41 -44.66 -3.02 -20.33
N SER A 42 -43.56 -2.91 -21.11
CA SER A 42 -43.51 -2.07 -22.33
C SER A 42 -42.16 -2.12 -23.08
N SER A 43 -42.26 -2.52 -24.34
CA SER A 43 -41.55 -2.07 -25.55
C SER A 43 -40.02 -2.13 -25.65
N LEU A 44 -39.61 -3.09 -26.49
CA LEU A 44 -38.43 -3.11 -27.35
C LEU A 44 -38.04 -1.73 -27.91
N THR A 45 -36.80 -1.30 -27.62
CA THR A 45 -35.95 -0.68 -28.64
C THR A 45 -34.53 -1.21 -28.45
N SER A 46 -34.05 -1.88 -29.49
CA SER A 46 -32.67 -2.31 -29.65
C SER A 46 -31.79 -1.08 -29.82
N ASP A 47 -30.94 -0.79 -28.85
CA ASP A 47 -29.78 0.07 -29.07
C ASP A 47 -28.53 -0.76 -28.81
N SER A 48 -27.78 -0.93 -29.88
CA SER A 48 -26.58 -1.74 -29.95
C SER A 48 -25.50 -1.07 -29.11
N ALA A 49 -25.24 -1.62 -27.92
CA ALA A 49 -24.07 -1.25 -27.15
C ALA A 49 -22.82 -1.68 -27.94
N GLU A 50 -22.17 -0.71 -28.57
CA GLU A 50 -20.80 -0.83 -29.06
C GLU A 50 -19.90 -1.18 -27.87
N THR A 51 -19.47 -2.44 -27.84
CA THR A 51 -18.36 -2.89 -27.00
C THR A 51 -17.10 -2.19 -27.52
N SER A 52 -16.69 -1.09 -26.88
CA SER A 52 -15.38 -0.52 -27.12
C SER A 52 -14.34 -1.44 -26.47
N GLU A 53 -13.80 -2.38 -27.25
CA GLU A 53 -12.54 -3.04 -26.93
C GLU A 53 -11.46 -1.96 -26.85
N SER A 54 -11.03 -1.63 -25.63
CA SER A 54 -9.82 -0.84 -25.44
C SER A 54 -8.64 -1.72 -25.87
N LYS A 55 -8.00 -1.37 -26.98
CA LYS A 55 -6.67 -1.88 -27.30
C LYS A 55 -5.74 -1.41 -26.19
N GLU A 56 -5.26 -2.32 -25.35
CA GLU A 56 -4.13 -2.06 -24.47
C GLU A 56 -2.92 -1.73 -25.35
N GLU A 57 -2.57 -0.45 -25.42
CA GLU A 57 -1.26 -0.04 -25.92
C GLU A 57 -0.21 -0.62 -24.99
N LYS A 58 0.67 -1.48 -25.54
CA LYS A 58 1.77 -2.05 -24.77
C LYS A 58 2.68 -0.92 -24.28
N VAL A 59 2.80 -0.76 -22.96
CA VAL A 59 3.64 0.27 -22.34
C VAL A 59 5.09 0.11 -22.78
N ASP A 60 5.69 1.18 -23.30
CA ASP A 60 7.11 1.22 -23.64
C ASP A 60 7.94 1.53 -22.39
N PHE A 61 8.34 0.48 -21.67
CA PHE A 61 9.12 0.57 -20.43
C PHE A 61 10.44 1.32 -20.58
N SER A 62 10.99 1.44 -21.80
CA SER A 62 12.27 2.12 -22.03
C SER A 62 12.20 3.64 -21.86
N LYS A 63 10.99 4.22 -21.90
CA LYS A 63 10.77 5.68 -21.83
C LYS A 63 10.20 6.17 -20.50
N LEU A 64 9.87 5.27 -19.58
CA LEU A 64 9.28 5.64 -18.31
C LEU A 64 10.29 6.40 -17.43
N ALA A 65 9.83 7.52 -16.87
CA ALA A 65 10.52 8.14 -15.75
C ALA A 65 10.32 7.26 -14.51
N LEU A 66 11.41 6.87 -13.84
CA LEU A 66 11.36 6.02 -12.65
C LEU A 66 11.90 6.82 -11.46
N PRO A 67 11.11 7.79 -10.94
CA PRO A 67 11.63 8.80 -10.02
C PRO A 67 12.10 8.20 -8.70
N GLN A 68 11.56 7.04 -8.27
CA GLN A 68 12.01 6.34 -7.07
C GLN A 68 13.46 5.85 -7.11
N LEU A 69 14.06 5.74 -8.30
CA LEU A 69 15.43 5.25 -8.46
C LEU A 69 16.49 6.35 -8.29
N SER A 70 16.07 7.59 -7.98
CA SER A 70 16.95 8.71 -7.64
C SER A 70 16.64 9.23 -6.25
N ASN A 71 17.68 9.57 -5.49
CA ASN A 71 17.53 10.26 -4.20
C ASN A 71 17.44 11.78 -4.36
N GLU A 72 17.70 12.32 -5.56
CA GLU A 72 17.55 13.74 -5.83
C GLU A 72 16.06 14.11 -5.91
N VAL A 73 15.73 15.30 -5.39
CA VAL A 73 14.37 15.86 -5.40
C VAL A 73 14.22 16.82 -6.57
N ALA A 74 13.48 16.42 -7.60
CA ALA A 74 13.21 17.22 -8.79
C ALA A 74 12.31 18.43 -8.50
N GLU A 75 12.14 19.34 -9.47
CA GLU A 75 11.29 20.55 -9.30
C GLU A 75 9.80 20.23 -9.15
N ASN A 76 9.33 19.16 -9.80
CA ASN A 76 7.96 18.66 -9.72
C ASN A 76 7.74 17.67 -8.55
N GLU A 77 8.71 17.51 -7.65
CA GLU A 77 8.64 16.64 -6.48
C GLU A 77 8.62 17.46 -5.17
N THR A 78 7.91 16.94 -4.17
CA THR A 78 7.83 17.55 -2.82
C THR A 78 8.73 16.78 -1.86
N GLU A 79 9.54 17.46 -1.06
CA GLU A 79 10.39 16.88 -0.01
C GLU A 79 9.77 17.09 1.37
N LEU A 80 9.72 16.02 2.17
CA LEU A 80 9.24 16.02 3.55
C LEU A 80 10.23 15.32 4.47
N GLU A 81 10.24 15.74 5.73
CA GLU A 81 10.89 15.05 6.83
C GLU A 81 9.83 14.55 7.83
N ILE A 82 9.75 13.24 8.02
CA ILE A 82 8.94 12.60 9.06
C ILE A 82 9.83 12.44 10.30
N VAL A 83 9.62 13.29 11.31
CA VAL A 83 10.31 13.22 12.59
C VAL A 83 9.58 12.21 13.47
N THR A 84 10.24 11.12 13.85
CA THR A 84 9.68 10.09 14.73
C THR A 84 10.36 10.11 16.10
N SER A 85 9.78 9.41 17.09
CA SER A 85 10.44 9.20 18.39
C SER A 85 11.76 8.42 18.31
N MET A 86 12.09 7.80 17.16
CA MET A 86 13.30 7.01 16.96
C MET A 86 14.33 7.63 16.01
N GLY A 87 14.02 8.77 15.40
CA GLY A 87 14.85 9.45 14.39
C GLY A 87 14.02 10.05 13.26
N SER A 88 14.67 10.78 12.35
CA SER A 88 14.00 11.37 11.18
C SER A 88 14.12 10.48 9.94
N ILE A 89 13.07 10.50 9.11
CA ILE A 89 13.03 9.84 7.81
C ILE A 89 12.69 10.92 6.77
N LYS A 90 13.56 11.13 5.78
CA LYS A 90 13.27 12.03 4.67
C LYS A 90 12.67 11.26 3.51
N VAL A 91 11.61 11.82 2.95
CA VAL A 91 10.90 11.25 1.81
C VAL A 91 10.74 12.31 0.73
N LYS A 92 10.72 11.86 -0.51
CA LYS A 92 10.19 12.65 -1.63
C LYS A 92 8.86 12.10 -2.09
N LEU A 93 7.98 12.97 -2.54
CA LEU A 93 6.64 12.66 -3.02
C LEU A 93 6.48 12.99 -4.50
N PHE A 94 5.49 12.35 -5.13
CA PHE A 94 5.24 12.44 -6.58
C PHE A 94 3.86 13.06 -6.91
N PRO A 95 3.68 14.40 -6.77
CA PRO A 95 2.40 15.07 -7.02
C PRO A 95 1.78 14.80 -8.39
N GLU A 96 2.58 14.68 -9.45
CA GLU A 96 2.06 14.43 -10.80
C GLU A 96 1.56 13.00 -10.99
N LEU A 97 2.12 12.04 -10.24
CA LEU A 97 1.85 10.60 -10.40
C LEU A 97 0.81 10.07 -9.40
N ALA A 98 0.67 10.73 -8.24
CA ALA A 98 -0.30 10.40 -7.21
C ALA A 98 -0.90 11.67 -6.56
N PRO A 99 -1.59 12.53 -7.33
CA PRO A 99 -1.97 13.88 -6.90
C PRO A 99 -2.82 13.90 -5.64
N LYS A 100 -3.83 13.02 -5.53
CA LYS A 100 -4.71 12.99 -4.35
C LYS A 100 -3.98 12.47 -3.13
N ALA A 101 -3.21 11.38 -3.26
CA ALA A 101 -2.46 10.85 -2.13
C ALA A 101 -1.46 11.89 -1.59
N VAL A 102 -0.76 12.59 -2.49
CA VAL A 102 0.20 13.64 -2.11
C VAL A 102 -0.50 14.85 -1.49
N GLU A 103 -1.57 15.36 -2.10
CA GLU A 103 -2.36 16.47 -1.54
C GLU A 103 -2.87 16.14 -0.13
N ASN A 104 -3.45 14.95 0.04
CA ASN A 104 -3.95 14.43 1.31
C ASN A 104 -2.85 14.37 2.37
N PHE A 105 -1.72 13.73 2.05
CA PHE A 105 -0.62 13.54 2.98
C PHE A 105 0.04 14.88 3.38
N VAL A 106 0.29 15.77 2.41
CA VAL A 106 0.89 17.09 2.66
C VAL A 106 -0.02 17.96 3.50
N LYS A 107 -1.33 17.98 3.21
CA LYS A 107 -2.28 18.80 3.97
C LYS A 107 -2.44 18.28 5.41
N HIS A 108 -2.58 16.96 5.62
CA HIS A 108 -2.57 16.38 6.96
C HIS A 108 -1.27 16.69 7.72
N SER A 109 -0.13 16.66 7.05
CA SER A 109 1.18 17.01 7.64
C SER A 109 1.20 18.46 8.11
N LYS A 110 0.78 19.42 7.25
CA LYS A 110 0.72 20.84 7.59
C LYS A 110 -0.26 21.16 8.73
N ASP A 111 -1.35 20.40 8.84
CA ASP A 111 -2.35 20.55 9.90
C ASP A 111 -1.92 19.90 11.23
N GLY A 112 -0.78 19.20 11.26
CA GLY A 112 -0.33 18.44 12.43
C GLY A 112 -1.19 17.22 12.72
N TYR A 113 -1.98 16.73 11.76
CA TYR A 113 -2.88 15.58 11.91
C TYR A 113 -2.14 14.30 12.33
N TYR A 114 -0.89 14.15 11.86
CA TYR A 114 -0.05 13.00 12.18
C TYR A 114 0.70 13.12 13.51
N ASN A 115 0.69 14.29 14.16
CA ASN A 115 1.46 14.52 15.38
C ASN A 115 0.92 13.64 16.52
N GLY A 116 1.80 12.85 17.13
CA GLY A 116 1.47 11.87 18.17
C GLY A 116 0.88 10.56 17.65
N THR A 117 0.62 10.43 16.34
CA THR A 117 0.08 9.16 15.81
C THR A 117 1.14 8.05 15.84
N PRO A 118 0.79 6.82 16.24
CA PRO A 118 1.75 5.74 16.34
C PRO A 118 1.92 4.99 15.00
N PHE A 119 3.10 4.39 14.82
CA PHE A 119 3.25 3.23 13.94
C PHE A 119 2.59 2.02 14.61
N HIS A 120 1.30 1.82 14.34
CA HIS A 120 0.45 0.87 15.05
C HIS A 120 0.61 -0.57 14.55
N ARG A 121 1.28 -0.78 13.41
CA ARG A 121 1.55 -2.10 12.85
C ARG A 121 2.92 -2.11 12.18
N VAL A 122 3.75 -3.07 12.58
CA VAL A 122 5.14 -3.18 12.14
C VAL A 122 5.46 -4.63 11.88
N ILE A 123 5.92 -4.95 10.67
CA ILE A 123 6.28 -6.30 10.29
C ILE A 123 7.66 -6.27 9.66
N ASN A 124 8.64 -6.85 10.36
CA ASN A 124 9.99 -7.00 9.86
C ASN A 124 9.99 -7.78 8.54
N GLU A 125 10.85 -7.35 7.61
CA GLU A 125 10.91 -7.88 6.23
C GLU A 125 9.63 -7.59 5.41
N PHE A 126 8.84 -6.59 5.82
CA PHE A 126 7.65 -6.16 5.08
C PHE A 126 7.48 -4.63 5.09
N MET A 127 6.98 -4.05 6.19
CA MET A 127 6.64 -2.62 6.25
C MET A 127 6.43 -2.11 7.69
N ILE A 128 6.46 -0.78 7.82
CA ILE A 128 6.00 -0.04 9.00
C ILE A 128 4.78 0.80 8.62
N GLN A 129 3.67 0.68 9.34
CA GLN A 129 2.39 1.33 9.04
C GLN A 129 1.95 2.26 10.17
N GLY A 130 1.54 3.47 9.79
CA GLY A 130 1.12 4.54 10.70
C GLY A 130 0.00 5.39 10.11
N GLY A 131 -0.19 6.60 10.66
CA GLY A 131 -1.18 7.56 10.17
C GLY A 131 -2.61 7.34 10.64
N ASP A 132 -2.83 6.46 11.63
CA ASP A 132 -4.12 6.30 12.30
C ASP A 132 -4.13 7.08 13.63
N PRO A 133 -4.96 8.14 13.77
CA PRO A 133 -5.10 8.88 15.03
C PRO A 133 -5.59 8.04 16.21
N GLN A 134 -6.30 6.93 15.96
CA GLN A 134 -6.75 6.01 17.01
C GLN A 134 -5.65 5.01 17.42
N GLY A 135 -4.62 4.83 16.59
CA GLY A 135 -3.51 3.93 16.84
C GLY A 135 -3.88 2.45 16.96
N ASN A 136 -5.00 2.04 16.36
CA ASN A 136 -5.53 0.68 16.42
C ASN A 136 -5.73 0.03 15.02
N GLY A 137 -5.43 0.77 13.95
CA GLY A 137 -5.51 0.34 12.56
C GLY A 137 -6.88 0.51 11.91
N THR A 138 -7.88 1.03 12.62
CA THR A 138 -9.27 1.12 12.13
C THR A 138 -9.74 2.56 11.86
N GLY A 139 -8.99 3.55 12.33
CA GLY A 139 -9.32 4.96 12.14
C GLY A 139 -8.58 5.60 10.98
N GLY A 140 -8.68 6.93 10.91
CA GLY A 140 -8.08 7.76 9.89
C GLY A 140 -9.06 8.15 8.79
N GLU A 141 -9.11 9.43 8.48
CA GLU A 141 -9.96 10.01 7.44
C GLU A 141 -9.09 10.85 6.52
N SER A 142 -9.47 10.96 5.24
CA SER A 142 -8.82 11.88 4.32
C SER A 142 -9.17 13.34 4.65
N ILE A 143 -8.45 14.27 4.04
CA ILE A 143 -8.73 15.72 4.13
C ILE A 143 -10.11 16.13 3.61
N TRP A 144 -10.76 15.26 2.83
CA TRP A 144 -12.09 15.52 2.25
C TRP A 144 -13.23 14.95 3.10
N GLY A 145 -12.94 14.32 4.25
CA GLY A 145 -13.95 13.69 5.10
C GLY A 145 -14.64 12.47 4.48
N LYS A 146 -14.08 11.93 3.38
CA LYS A 146 -14.55 10.74 2.68
C LYS A 146 -13.38 9.99 2.05
N PRO A 147 -13.43 8.66 1.92
CA PRO A 147 -12.33 7.93 1.32
C PRO A 147 -12.13 8.29 -0.16
N PHE A 148 -10.91 8.08 -0.66
CA PHE A 148 -10.60 8.19 -2.07
C PHE A 148 -10.03 6.89 -2.63
N GLY A 149 -9.97 6.80 -3.96
CA GLY A 149 -9.57 5.61 -4.69
C GLY A 149 -8.08 5.52 -4.99
N VAL A 150 -7.62 4.32 -5.32
CA VAL A 150 -6.22 4.04 -5.72
C VAL A 150 -5.85 4.79 -7.00
N GLU A 151 -4.77 5.57 -6.92
CA GLU A 151 -4.02 6.13 -8.06
C GLU A 151 -2.94 5.13 -8.48
N LYS A 152 -2.95 4.71 -9.75
CA LYS A 152 -2.05 3.71 -10.33
C LYS A 152 -1.27 4.34 -11.48
N THR A 153 -0.01 3.96 -11.61
CA THR A 153 0.88 4.47 -12.66
C THR A 153 1.97 3.43 -12.96
N PRO A 154 2.40 3.25 -14.21
CA PRO A 154 3.50 2.34 -14.54
C PRO A 154 4.88 2.83 -14.07
N GLU A 155 4.99 4.02 -13.49
CA GLU A 155 6.24 4.66 -13.05
C GLU A 155 6.60 4.38 -11.58
N LEU A 156 5.64 3.91 -10.77
CA LEU A 156 5.80 3.74 -9.32
C LEU A 156 5.52 2.30 -8.87
N TYR A 157 6.39 1.81 -7.98
CA TYR A 157 6.50 0.42 -7.57
C TYR A 157 6.81 0.34 -6.07
N HIS A 158 6.44 -0.78 -5.44
CA HIS A 158 6.69 -1.04 -4.02
C HIS A 158 8.12 -1.54 -3.78
N ILE A 159 9.12 -0.89 -4.37
CA ILE A 159 10.52 -1.15 -4.06
C ILE A 159 10.83 -0.75 -2.61
N ARG A 160 11.96 -1.22 -2.07
CA ARG A 160 12.42 -0.85 -0.74
C ARG A 160 12.40 0.67 -0.51
N GLY A 161 11.76 1.12 0.58
CA GLY A 161 11.60 2.53 0.95
C GLY A 161 10.42 3.23 0.28
N ALA A 162 9.62 2.55 -0.55
CA ALA A 162 8.40 3.14 -1.10
C ALA A 162 7.43 3.55 0.03
N LEU A 163 6.89 4.76 -0.08
CA LEU A 163 5.83 5.29 0.78
C LEU A 163 4.49 5.14 0.05
N ALA A 164 3.55 4.45 0.67
CA ALA A 164 2.29 4.08 0.04
C ALA A 164 1.09 4.23 0.98
N MET A 165 -0.09 4.48 0.41
CA MET A 165 -1.34 4.61 1.16
C MET A 165 -1.90 3.24 1.55
N ALA A 166 -2.30 3.09 2.81
CA ALA A 166 -3.06 1.93 3.25
C ALA A 166 -4.54 2.04 2.81
N LYS A 167 -5.17 0.89 2.57
CA LYS A 167 -6.59 0.77 2.26
C LYS A 167 -7.12 -0.57 2.75
N THR A 168 -8.44 -0.70 2.79
CA THR A 168 -9.11 -1.98 2.96
C THR A 168 -9.17 -2.74 1.63
N ASN A 169 -9.93 -3.84 1.57
CA ASN A 169 -10.20 -4.54 0.31
C ASN A 169 -11.01 -3.68 -0.67
N ASP A 170 -11.77 -2.70 -0.18
CA ASP A 170 -12.49 -1.75 -1.04
C ASP A 170 -11.49 -0.82 -1.76
N PRO A 171 -11.50 -0.75 -3.10
CA PRO A 171 -10.65 0.16 -3.87
C PRO A 171 -10.83 1.65 -3.53
N ILE A 172 -11.98 2.07 -2.98
CA ILE A 172 -12.28 3.44 -2.56
C ILE A 172 -12.36 3.48 -1.02
N SER A 173 -11.24 3.19 -0.36
CA SER A 173 -11.15 3.20 1.11
C SER A 173 -9.88 3.85 1.65
N ILE A 174 -9.18 4.65 0.84
CA ILE A 174 -7.99 5.37 1.30
C ILE A 174 -8.42 6.55 2.18
N GLY A 175 -7.92 6.57 3.42
CA GLY A 175 -8.07 7.66 4.39
C GLY A 175 -6.75 8.40 4.60
N SER A 176 -6.20 8.34 5.81
CA SER A 176 -4.93 8.99 6.19
C SER A 176 -3.79 8.01 6.50
N GLN A 177 -4.09 6.72 6.66
CA GLN A 177 -3.07 5.72 6.97
C GLN A 177 -2.11 5.48 5.81
N PHE A 178 -0.83 5.33 6.14
CA PHE A 178 0.26 5.10 5.19
C PHE A 178 1.21 4.03 5.73
N TYR A 179 2.05 3.50 4.85
CA TYR A 179 3.14 2.61 5.23
C TYR A 179 4.40 2.88 4.42
N ILE A 180 5.56 2.53 5.00
CA ILE A 180 6.85 2.53 4.34
C ILE A 180 7.28 1.08 4.16
N VAL A 181 7.63 0.71 2.93
CA VAL A 181 8.13 -0.63 2.59
C VAL A 181 9.52 -0.84 3.18
N GLN A 182 9.62 -1.75 4.14
CA GLN A 182 10.86 -2.10 4.84
C GLN A 182 11.45 -3.43 4.36
N ASN A 183 10.81 -4.22 3.52
CA ASN A 183 11.43 -5.47 3.08
C ASN A 183 12.83 -5.24 2.45
N ASP A 184 13.86 -5.91 2.96
CA ASP A 184 15.26 -5.88 2.49
C ASP A 184 15.67 -7.17 1.76
N GLN A 185 14.76 -8.14 1.66
CA GLN A 185 15.02 -9.44 1.03
C GLN A 185 14.90 -9.37 -0.49
N ASP A 186 15.77 -10.04 -1.23
CA ASP A 186 15.70 -10.13 -2.70
C ASP A 186 14.33 -10.68 -3.17
N GLN A 187 13.55 -9.83 -3.83
CA GLN A 187 12.25 -10.17 -4.41
C GLN A 187 12.28 -10.32 -5.93
N SER A 188 13.45 -10.22 -6.57
CA SER A 188 13.56 -10.21 -8.04
C SER A 188 13.05 -11.49 -8.72
N SER A 189 13.01 -12.60 -7.99
CA SER A 189 12.44 -13.87 -8.46
C SER A 189 10.91 -13.87 -8.58
N GLN A 190 10.21 -12.87 -8.02
CA GLN A 190 8.75 -12.73 -8.08
C GLN A 190 8.28 -11.86 -9.23
N VAL A 191 9.20 -11.28 -10.01
CA VAL A 191 8.89 -10.33 -11.08
C VAL A 191 9.60 -10.73 -12.37
N SER A 192 9.09 -10.24 -13.51
CA SER A 192 9.69 -10.45 -14.83
C SER A 192 9.95 -9.12 -15.53
N ALA A 193 11.06 -9.04 -16.28
CA ALA A 193 11.36 -7.90 -17.15
C ALA A 193 10.41 -7.79 -18.36
N ASP A 194 9.59 -8.82 -18.61
CA ASP A 194 8.52 -8.77 -19.61
C ASP A 194 7.35 -7.88 -19.17
N ASP A 195 7.16 -7.73 -17.85
CA ASP A 195 5.99 -7.09 -17.24
C ASP A 195 6.31 -5.73 -16.59
N MET A 196 7.60 -5.36 -16.47
CA MET A 196 8.05 -4.10 -15.87
C MET A 196 9.46 -3.71 -16.35
N PRO A 197 9.90 -2.44 -16.16
CA PRO A 197 11.25 -2.01 -16.52
C PRO A 197 12.34 -2.83 -15.82
N GLU A 198 13.39 -3.22 -16.56
CA GLU A 198 14.53 -3.98 -16.01
C GLU A 198 15.16 -3.31 -14.78
N LYS A 199 15.20 -1.97 -14.75
CA LYS A 199 15.72 -1.21 -13.61
C LYS A 199 14.92 -1.43 -12.32
N ILE A 200 13.63 -1.72 -12.43
CA ILE A 200 12.76 -2.05 -11.30
C ILE A 200 12.99 -3.50 -10.85
N VAL A 201 13.15 -4.44 -11.78
CA VAL A 201 13.58 -5.81 -11.45
C VAL A 201 14.90 -5.80 -10.66
N GLU A 202 15.86 -4.96 -11.08
CA GLU A 202 17.12 -4.77 -10.36
C GLU A 202 16.90 -4.12 -8.98
N ALA A 203 15.99 -3.14 -8.87
CA ALA A 203 15.65 -2.54 -7.58
C ALA A 203 15.07 -3.58 -6.60
N TYR A 204 14.26 -4.53 -7.09
CA TYR A 204 13.71 -5.61 -6.27
C TYR A 204 14.75 -6.60 -5.72
N LYS A 205 15.96 -6.64 -6.27
CA LYS A 205 17.07 -7.38 -5.64
C LYS A 205 17.47 -6.82 -4.28
N LYS A 206 17.18 -5.54 -4.04
CA LYS A 206 17.47 -4.84 -2.78
C LYS A 206 16.29 -4.84 -1.81
N GLY A 207 15.19 -5.52 -2.13
CA GLY A 207 13.98 -5.52 -1.33
C GLY A 207 12.80 -4.80 -1.97
N GLY A 208 11.64 -5.02 -1.38
CA GLY A 208 10.36 -4.48 -1.84
C GLY A 208 9.21 -5.44 -1.60
N THR A 209 8.03 -5.12 -2.11
CA THR A 209 6.82 -5.95 -1.98
C THR A 209 6.08 -5.98 -3.32
N PRO A 210 6.65 -6.62 -4.36
CA PRO A 210 6.11 -6.55 -5.73
C PRO A 210 4.67 -7.05 -5.85
N PHE A 211 4.24 -7.94 -4.96
CA PHE A 211 2.85 -8.41 -4.91
C PHE A 211 1.83 -7.30 -4.56
N LEU A 212 2.26 -6.11 -4.12
CA LEU A 212 1.40 -4.95 -3.88
C LEU A 212 1.31 -3.99 -5.10
N ASP A 213 2.16 -4.18 -6.11
CA ASP A 213 2.20 -3.31 -7.29
C ASP A 213 0.84 -3.27 -8.00
N GLY A 214 0.44 -2.06 -8.40
CA GLY A 214 -0.86 -1.80 -9.03
C GLY A 214 -2.08 -2.03 -8.12
N GLN A 215 -1.92 -2.41 -6.86
CA GLN A 215 -3.02 -2.61 -5.90
C GLN A 215 -3.14 -1.48 -4.88
N TYR A 216 -2.04 -0.81 -4.57
CA TYR A 216 -1.97 0.31 -3.62
C TYR A 216 -1.30 1.52 -4.28
N THR A 217 -1.64 2.70 -3.79
CA THR A 217 -1.05 3.95 -4.28
C THR A 217 0.30 4.17 -3.61
N VAL A 218 1.37 3.93 -4.37
CA VAL A 218 2.70 4.46 -4.06
C VAL A 218 2.68 5.95 -4.39
N PHE A 219 3.11 6.78 -3.46
CA PHE A 219 3.09 8.24 -3.63
C PHE A 219 4.38 8.93 -3.19
N GLY A 220 5.34 8.17 -2.66
CA GLY A 220 6.66 8.70 -2.30
C GLY A 220 7.72 7.62 -2.15
N GLN A 221 8.93 8.07 -1.83
CA GLN A 221 10.12 7.24 -1.64
C GLN A 221 11.00 7.82 -0.52
N VAL A 222 11.46 6.97 0.40
CA VAL A 222 12.49 7.33 1.37
C VAL A 222 13.80 7.61 0.65
N ILE A 223 14.38 8.78 0.92
CA ILE A 223 15.67 9.24 0.37
C ILE A 223 16.78 9.29 1.43
N GLU A 224 16.42 9.45 2.71
CA GLU A 224 17.33 9.34 3.86
C GLU A 224 16.59 8.75 5.07
N GLY A 225 17.29 8.03 5.95
CA GLY A 225 16.71 7.47 7.18
C GLY A 225 16.13 6.05 7.06
N MET A 226 16.55 5.26 6.07
CA MET A 226 16.18 3.84 6.00
C MET A 226 16.67 3.02 7.20
N ASP A 227 17.78 3.42 7.82
CA ASP A 227 18.26 2.84 9.08
C ASP A 227 17.27 3.06 10.24
N ILE A 228 16.56 4.19 10.24
CA ILE A 228 15.47 4.46 11.20
C ILE A 228 14.27 3.56 10.90
N VAL A 229 13.90 3.41 9.62
CA VAL A 229 12.83 2.48 9.19
C VAL A 229 13.15 1.06 9.64
N ASP A 230 14.39 0.59 9.43
CA ASP A 230 14.86 -0.73 9.84
C ASP A 230 14.85 -0.91 11.36
N LYS A 231 15.27 0.14 12.10
CA LYS A 231 15.24 0.14 13.56
C LYS A 231 13.82 0.01 14.11
N ILE A 232 12.84 0.68 13.50
CA ILE A 232 11.42 0.57 13.86
C ILE A 232 10.93 -0.84 13.53
N ALA A 233 11.24 -1.36 12.33
CA ALA A 233 10.80 -2.67 11.87
C ALA A 233 11.30 -3.84 12.74
N ALA A 234 12.49 -3.70 13.31
CA ALA A 234 13.10 -4.70 14.18
C ALA A 234 12.55 -4.74 15.61
N LEU A 235 11.62 -3.85 15.98
CA LEU A 235 11.07 -3.82 17.33
C LEU A 235 10.29 -5.10 17.65
N PRO A 236 10.36 -5.61 18.91
CA PRO A 236 9.48 -6.66 19.35
C PRO A 236 8.01 -6.23 19.25
N VAL A 237 7.19 -7.05 18.60
CA VAL A 237 5.77 -6.79 18.41
C VAL A 237 4.89 -7.72 19.25
N GLY A 238 3.72 -7.24 19.62
CA GLY A 238 2.67 -7.96 20.31
C GLY A 238 1.54 -8.39 19.36
N ALA A 239 0.31 -8.38 19.87
CA ALA A 239 -0.86 -8.70 19.07
C ALA A 239 -1.04 -7.72 17.90
N ASN A 240 -1.51 -8.23 16.76
CA ASN A 240 -1.73 -7.48 15.51
C ASN A 240 -0.48 -6.76 14.99
N ASP A 241 0.70 -7.31 15.27
CA ASP A 241 2.01 -6.77 14.88
C ASP A 241 2.25 -5.35 15.44
N LYS A 242 1.59 -4.98 16.54
CA LYS A 242 1.79 -3.70 17.21
C LYS A 242 3.10 -3.70 17.99
N PRO A 243 4.00 -2.72 17.80
CA PRO A 243 5.21 -2.59 18.62
C PRO A 243 4.91 -2.57 20.12
N ASN A 244 5.71 -3.29 20.90
CA ASN A 244 5.62 -3.26 22.37
C ASN A 244 6.10 -1.93 22.95
N GLU A 245 7.07 -1.29 22.29
CA GLU A 245 7.48 0.08 22.54
C GLU A 245 6.82 0.99 21.51
N GLU A 246 6.09 2.01 21.98
CA GLU A 246 5.36 2.90 21.09
C GLU A 246 6.33 3.81 20.31
N VAL A 247 6.18 3.81 18.98
CA VAL A 247 6.88 4.72 18.09
C VAL A 247 5.88 5.68 17.49
N THR A 248 6.09 6.98 17.68
CA THR A 248 5.16 8.02 17.23
C THR A 248 5.80 8.93 16.20
N VAL A 249 4.96 9.45 15.30
CA VAL A 249 5.29 10.61 14.47
C VAL A 249 5.19 11.84 15.37
N GLN A 250 6.31 12.54 15.59
CA GLN A 250 6.34 13.77 16.38
C GLN A 250 5.86 14.95 15.54
N GLN A 251 6.33 15.04 14.30
CA GLN A 251 6.02 16.10 13.36
C GLN A 251 6.37 15.64 11.94
N ILE A 252 5.67 16.17 10.93
CA ILE A 252 6.07 16.06 9.54
C ILE A 252 6.33 17.46 8.98
N ASN A 253 7.57 17.73 8.57
CA ASN A 253 8.01 19.02 8.04
C ASN A 253 7.99 18.99 6.51
N VAL A 254 7.29 19.94 5.88
CA VAL A 254 7.39 20.19 4.44
C VAL A 254 8.65 21.01 4.20
N ILE A 255 9.66 20.39 3.59
CA ILE A 255 10.97 21.02 3.35
C ILE A 255 10.97 21.79 2.03
N LYS A 256 10.38 21.19 0.99
CA LYS A 256 10.23 21.76 -0.35
C LYS A 256 8.91 21.30 -0.95
N GLU A 257 8.15 22.21 -1.54
CA GLU A 257 6.98 21.86 -2.35
C GLU A 257 7.34 21.86 -3.83
N ALA A 258 6.72 20.95 -4.58
CA ALA A 258 6.77 20.95 -6.04
C ALA A 258 6.30 22.31 -6.60
N LYS A 259 6.93 22.75 -7.69
CA LYS A 259 6.64 24.01 -8.39
C LYS A 259 5.76 23.82 -9.60
#